data_AF-A0A0N4TS40-F1
#
_entry.id   AF-A0A0N4TS40-F1
#
_cell.length_a   1.000
_cell.length_b   1.000
_cell.length_c   1.000
_cell.angle_alpha   90.00
_cell.angle_beta   90.00
_cell.angle_gamma   90.00
#
_symmetry.space_group_name_H-M   'P 1'
#
loop_
_entity.id
_entity.type
_entity.pdbx_description
1 polymer ?
#
loop_
_entity_poly.entity_id
_entity_poly.type
_entity_poly.pdbx_seq_one_letter_code
_entity_poly.pdbx_strand_id
1 'polypeptide(L)'
;MKLYSLIIIQIMAILLHCKMSLTHWTSSGYPDLRGPTVSKCAVKISPGEQYYICDPDHVLNASEAQLLNEQLHNLTIGTPCHCQRRSQCATGDDVNSPFHGFVASIALVNNLQMTIHSPSEQQLLDRAESFCRTLEGRWALGDCGNSVLVFIWKHYKKIIIWPARLAQRYVTARERRRILDDVNNLIQNDKWYEALKRVIAALHNELKGEPEVRIDTGTLSLIIAVGVAVLLTIMITCCVCAFRCCGNMRSDQSDRFGKSLQQIDSLRAQIIRHGTQLRRSFSRSPKFGSFRECSMNSSFISDAGNATFV
;
A
#
# COMPACT_ATOMS: atom_id res chain seq x y z
N MET A 1 65.45 -23.38 -22.42
CA MET A 1 64.08 -23.85 -22.75
C MET A 1 63.16 -24.01 -21.53
N LYS A 2 63.44 -24.86 -20.53
CA LYS A 2 62.49 -25.13 -19.42
C LYS A 2 61.96 -23.89 -18.67
N LEU A 3 62.78 -22.86 -18.43
CA LEU A 3 62.39 -21.65 -17.71
C LEU A 3 61.30 -20.84 -18.44
N TYR A 4 61.41 -20.68 -19.76
CA TYR A 4 60.42 -19.97 -20.58
C TYR A 4 59.05 -20.66 -20.57
N SER A 5 59.02 -22.00 -20.55
CA SER A 5 57.78 -22.76 -20.47
C SER A 5 57.05 -22.55 -19.13
N LEU A 6 57.77 -22.52 -18.01
CA LEU A 6 57.19 -22.21 -16.69
C LEU A 6 56.61 -20.80 -16.61
N ILE A 7 57.33 -19.80 -17.15
CA ILE A 7 56.86 -18.40 -17.18
C ILE A 7 55.58 -18.28 -18.01
N ILE A 8 55.51 -18.92 -19.19
CA ILE A 8 54.30 -18.93 -20.03
C ILE A 8 53.13 -19.60 -19.30
N ILE A 9 53.36 -20.72 -18.59
CA ILE A 9 52.31 -21.40 -17.82
C ILE A 9 51.81 -20.51 -16.66
N GLN A 10 52.71 -19.82 -15.94
CA GLN A 10 52.31 -18.86 -14.89
C GLN A 10 51.53 -17.67 -15.46
N ILE A 11 51.98 -17.07 -16.57
CA ILE A 11 51.26 -15.96 -17.23
C ILE A 11 49.89 -16.42 -17.71
N MET A 12 49.78 -17.60 -18.33
CA MET A 12 48.50 -18.18 -18.75
C MET A 12 47.58 -18.47 -17.55
N ALA A 13 48.12 -18.99 -16.44
CA ALA A 13 47.35 -19.20 -15.21
C ALA A 13 46.86 -17.89 -14.59
N ILE A 14 47.71 -16.85 -14.55
CA ILE A 14 47.35 -15.51 -14.05
C ILE A 14 46.27 -14.88 -14.96
N LEU A 15 46.42 -14.96 -16.28
CA LEU A 15 45.42 -14.47 -17.24
C LEU A 15 44.09 -15.25 -17.17
N LEU A 16 44.14 -16.55 -16.83
CA LEU A 16 42.95 -17.38 -16.61
C LEU A 16 42.23 -16.98 -15.31
N HIS A 17 42.96 -16.66 -14.24
CA HIS A 17 42.40 -16.15 -12.98
C HIS A 17 41.91 -14.69 -13.10
N CYS A 18 42.56 -13.87 -13.93
CA CYS A 18 42.16 -12.47 -14.18
C CYS A 18 40.83 -12.35 -14.93
N LYS A 19 40.28 -13.46 -15.46
CA LYS A 19 38.89 -13.53 -15.95
C LYS A 19 37.83 -13.63 -14.86
N MET A 20 38.20 -13.67 -13.57
CA MET A 20 37.31 -13.24 -12.48
C MET A 20 37.16 -11.71 -12.47
N SER A 21 36.77 -11.13 -13.60
CA SER A 21 36.22 -9.78 -13.63
C SER A 21 34.94 -9.81 -12.82
N LEU A 22 34.82 -8.94 -11.83
CA LEU A 22 33.58 -8.74 -11.09
C LEU A 22 32.58 -8.10 -12.05
N THR A 23 31.79 -8.92 -12.76
CA THR A 23 30.85 -8.46 -13.79
C THR A 23 29.68 -7.74 -13.12
N HIS A 24 29.81 -6.43 -12.99
CA HIS A 24 28.76 -5.55 -12.49
C HIS A 24 27.65 -5.40 -13.54
N TRP A 25 26.46 -5.91 -13.26
CA TRP A 25 25.35 -5.85 -14.20
C TRP A 25 24.68 -4.48 -14.25
N THR A 26 24.40 -4.00 -15.46
CA THR A 26 23.49 -2.87 -15.71
C THR A 26 22.07 -3.39 -15.99
N SER A 27 21.05 -2.57 -15.76
CA SER A 27 19.65 -2.94 -16.03
C SER A 27 19.38 -3.28 -17.51
N SER A 28 20.15 -2.68 -18.42
CA SER A 28 20.11 -2.94 -19.87
C SER A 28 21.00 -4.12 -20.29
N GLY A 29 22.16 -4.31 -19.64
CA GLY A 29 23.09 -5.40 -19.93
C GLY A 29 22.67 -6.76 -19.36
N TYR A 30 21.80 -6.77 -18.33
CA TYR A 30 21.29 -8.00 -17.74
C TYR A 30 20.48 -8.83 -18.77
N PRO A 31 20.61 -10.16 -18.78
CA PRO A 31 20.00 -10.99 -19.81
C PRO A 31 18.47 -10.91 -19.83
N ASP A 32 17.92 -11.26 -20.98
CA ASP A 32 16.48 -11.28 -21.21
C ASP A 32 15.94 -12.71 -21.10
N LEU A 33 15.02 -12.94 -20.16
CA LEU A 33 14.45 -14.27 -19.91
C LEU A 33 13.54 -14.75 -21.06
N ARG A 34 12.96 -13.81 -21.82
CA ARG A 34 12.10 -14.09 -22.98
C ARG A 34 12.73 -13.69 -24.32
N GLY A 35 13.86 -12.98 -24.29
CA GLY A 35 14.59 -12.52 -25.48
C GLY A 35 15.77 -13.43 -25.88
N PRO A 36 16.51 -13.04 -26.94
CA PRO A 36 17.60 -13.84 -27.53
C PRO A 36 18.84 -14.00 -26.62
N THR A 37 18.85 -13.36 -25.45
CA THR A 37 19.96 -13.43 -24.49
C THR A 37 19.71 -14.41 -23.34
N VAL A 38 18.59 -15.15 -23.34
CA VAL A 38 18.25 -16.17 -22.32
C VAL A 38 19.35 -17.22 -22.12
N SER A 39 20.14 -17.53 -23.16
CA SER A 39 21.31 -18.41 -23.06
C SER A 39 22.40 -17.91 -22.09
N LYS A 40 22.44 -16.61 -21.79
CA LYS A 40 23.33 -16.01 -20.78
C LYS A 40 22.82 -16.16 -19.35
N CYS A 41 21.55 -16.55 -19.14
CA CYS A 41 21.00 -16.80 -17.81
C CYS A 41 21.62 -18.03 -17.11
N ALA A 42 22.42 -18.82 -17.82
CA ALA A 42 23.29 -19.88 -17.30
C ALA A 42 22.61 -21.03 -16.53
N VAL A 43 21.29 -21.08 -16.51
CA VAL A 43 20.47 -22.22 -16.04
C VAL A 43 20.36 -23.27 -17.16
N LYS A 44 20.51 -24.55 -16.81
CA LYS A 44 20.25 -25.69 -17.70
C LYS A 44 18.80 -26.13 -17.52
N ILE A 45 18.05 -26.16 -18.61
CA ILE A 45 16.61 -26.46 -18.65
C ILE A 45 16.38 -27.47 -19.78
N SER A 46 15.37 -28.34 -19.64
CA SER A 46 15.07 -29.35 -20.67
C SER A 46 14.57 -28.71 -21.96
N PRO A 47 14.81 -29.30 -23.15
CA PRO A 47 14.23 -28.80 -24.39
C PRO A 47 12.69 -28.74 -24.31
N GLY A 48 12.13 -27.55 -24.56
CA GLY A 48 10.68 -27.30 -24.53
C GLY A 48 10.13 -26.74 -23.19
N GLU A 49 10.90 -26.80 -22.10
CA GLU A 49 10.54 -26.14 -20.85
C GLU A 49 10.78 -24.61 -20.90
N GLN A 50 10.05 -23.86 -20.09
CA GLN A 50 10.22 -22.41 -19.99
C GLN A 50 11.25 -22.01 -18.93
N TYR A 51 11.97 -20.92 -19.21
CA TYR A 51 12.85 -20.25 -18.26
C TYR A 51 12.04 -19.35 -17.33
N TYR A 52 12.16 -19.61 -16.02
CA TYR A 52 11.65 -18.75 -14.94
C TYR A 52 12.79 -18.16 -14.10
N ILE A 53 14.04 -18.60 -14.28
CA ILE A 53 15.21 -18.14 -13.51
C ILE A 53 16.29 -17.62 -14.45
N CYS A 54 16.86 -16.47 -14.09
CA CYS A 54 18.10 -15.97 -14.66
C CYS A 54 19.19 -15.86 -13.58
N ASP A 55 20.30 -16.56 -13.76
CA ASP A 55 21.45 -16.56 -12.85
C ASP A 55 22.78 -16.52 -13.63
N PRO A 56 23.09 -15.41 -14.33
CA PRO A 56 24.30 -15.30 -15.14
C PRO A 56 25.60 -15.32 -14.34
N ASP A 57 25.54 -15.13 -13.02
CA ASP A 57 26.70 -15.11 -12.11
C ASP A 57 26.90 -16.43 -11.35
N HIS A 58 26.08 -17.47 -11.63
CA HIS A 58 26.11 -18.77 -10.95
C HIS A 58 26.06 -18.65 -9.42
N VAL A 59 25.09 -17.87 -8.91
CA VAL A 59 24.80 -17.77 -7.46
C VAL A 59 24.27 -19.10 -6.91
N LEU A 60 23.53 -19.85 -7.74
CA LEU A 60 22.96 -21.17 -7.48
C LEU A 60 23.74 -22.26 -8.22
N ASN A 61 23.72 -23.48 -7.68
CA ASN A 61 24.19 -24.65 -8.41
C ASN A 61 23.22 -25.01 -9.55
N ALA A 62 23.71 -25.66 -10.61
CA ALA A 62 22.88 -25.98 -11.79
C ALA A 62 21.64 -26.85 -11.45
N SER A 63 21.78 -27.81 -10.52
CA SER A 63 20.69 -28.64 -10.01
C SER A 63 19.69 -27.86 -9.15
N GLU A 64 20.18 -26.95 -8.30
CA GLU A 64 19.34 -26.05 -7.49
C GLU A 64 18.50 -25.13 -8.37
N ALA A 65 19.11 -24.52 -9.39
CA ALA A 65 18.42 -23.67 -10.35
C ALA A 65 17.37 -24.45 -11.16
N GLN A 66 17.65 -25.68 -11.58
CA GLN A 66 16.67 -26.54 -12.25
C GLN A 66 15.48 -26.87 -11.34
N LEU A 67 15.72 -27.28 -10.09
CA LEU A 67 14.67 -27.60 -9.11
C LEU A 67 13.80 -26.38 -8.76
N LEU A 68 14.40 -25.19 -8.63
CA LEU A 68 13.64 -23.96 -8.41
C LEU A 68 12.84 -23.56 -9.65
N ASN A 69 13.36 -23.80 -10.87
CA ASN A 69 12.63 -23.54 -12.11
C ASN A 69 11.38 -24.42 -12.23
N GLU A 70 11.49 -25.70 -11.87
CA GLU A 70 10.35 -26.63 -11.77
C GLU A 70 9.32 -26.16 -10.72
N GLN A 71 9.77 -25.67 -9.56
CA GLN A 71 8.86 -25.11 -8.54
C GLN A 71 8.13 -23.84 -9.02
N LEU A 72 8.78 -22.98 -9.81
CA LEU A 72 8.15 -21.80 -10.42
C LEU A 72 7.14 -22.19 -11.51
N HIS A 73 7.45 -23.22 -12.30
CA HIS A 73 6.50 -23.79 -13.25
C HIS A 73 5.26 -24.35 -12.51
N ASN A 74 5.48 -25.13 -11.44
CA ASN A 74 4.43 -25.70 -10.60
C ASN A 74 3.58 -24.63 -9.88
N LEU A 75 4.17 -23.49 -9.49
CA LEU A 75 3.42 -22.32 -9.03
C LEU A 75 2.53 -21.76 -10.14
N THR A 76 3.06 -21.68 -11.36
CA THR A 76 2.37 -21.11 -12.53
C THR A 76 1.16 -21.95 -12.96
N ILE A 77 1.25 -23.28 -12.99
CA ILE A 77 0.09 -24.17 -13.24
C ILE A 77 -0.78 -24.41 -12.00
N GLY A 78 -0.24 -24.19 -10.80
CA GLY A 78 -0.92 -24.44 -9.53
C GLY A 78 -1.80 -23.28 -9.05
N THR A 79 -1.62 -22.07 -9.59
CA THR A 79 -2.36 -20.87 -9.20
C THR A 79 -3.53 -20.57 -10.15
N PRO A 80 -4.63 -19.96 -9.66
CA PRO A 80 -5.75 -19.54 -10.51
C PRO A 80 -5.37 -18.37 -11.44
N CYS A 81 -5.94 -18.34 -12.64
CA CYS A 81 -5.82 -17.19 -13.54
C CYS A 81 -6.94 -16.18 -13.33
N HIS A 82 -6.56 -14.94 -13.01
CA HIS A 82 -7.49 -13.82 -12.80
C HIS A 82 -7.43 -12.77 -13.94
N CYS A 83 -6.89 -13.12 -15.11
CA CYS A 83 -6.93 -12.26 -16.28
C CYS A 83 -8.35 -12.14 -16.85
N GLN A 84 -8.69 -10.99 -17.43
CA GLN A 84 -10.05 -10.72 -17.94
C GLN A 84 -10.39 -11.57 -19.17
N ARG A 85 -9.41 -11.94 -20.00
CA ARG A 85 -9.61 -12.80 -21.18
C ARG A 85 -9.01 -14.18 -20.92
N ARG A 86 -9.79 -15.24 -21.17
CA ARG A 86 -9.30 -16.63 -21.01
C ARG A 86 -8.09 -16.96 -21.88
N SER A 87 -7.93 -16.29 -23.03
CA SER A 87 -6.76 -16.43 -23.91
C SER A 87 -5.46 -15.90 -23.30
N GLN A 88 -5.52 -15.13 -22.21
CA GLN A 88 -4.34 -14.68 -21.44
C GLN A 88 -3.94 -15.69 -20.34
N CYS A 89 -4.61 -16.84 -20.30
CA CYS A 89 -4.40 -17.88 -19.29
C CYS A 89 -4.02 -19.23 -19.92
N ALA A 90 -3.92 -19.33 -21.25
CA ALA A 90 -3.64 -20.56 -21.98
C ALA A 90 -2.36 -20.40 -22.80
N THR A 91 -1.51 -21.43 -22.83
CA THR A 91 -0.23 -21.42 -23.57
C THR A 91 -0.37 -22.12 -24.91
N GLY A 92 -0.60 -21.31 -25.94
CA GLY A 92 -0.67 -21.77 -27.34
C GLY A 92 -2.08 -22.14 -27.79
N ASP A 93 -2.18 -22.57 -29.05
CA ASP A 93 -3.45 -22.85 -29.73
C ASP A 93 -4.15 -24.15 -29.27
N ASP A 94 -3.48 -24.93 -28.40
CA ASP A 94 -3.98 -26.22 -27.94
C ASP A 94 -4.97 -26.07 -26.77
N VAL A 95 -6.20 -26.53 -26.99
CA VAL A 95 -7.34 -26.42 -26.03
C VAL A 95 -7.07 -27.20 -24.72
N ASN A 96 -6.12 -28.13 -24.74
CA ASN A 96 -5.68 -28.92 -23.60
C ASN A 96 -4.40 -28.38 -22.92
N SER A 97 -3.89 -27.21 -23.33
CA SER A 97 -2.77 -26.57 -22.62
C SER A 97 -3.16 -26.28 -21.15
N PRO A 98 -2.27 -26.52 -20.18
CA PRO A 98 -2.59 -26.28 -18.78
C PRO A 98 -2.80 -24.78 -18.54
N PHE A 99 -3.94 -24.42 -17.97
CA PHE A 99 -4.23 -23.03 -17.62
C PHE A 99 -3.16 -22.50 -16.64
N HIS A 100 -2.50 -21.41 -17.02
CA HIS A 100 -1.50 -20.73 -16.21
C HIS A 100 -2.12 -19.56 -15.44
N GLY A 101 -1.86 -19.51 -14.13
CA GLY A 101 -2.29 -18.46 -13.23
C GLY A 101 -1.30 -17.30 -13.12
N PHE A 102 -0.64 -17.20 -11.98
CA PHE A 102 0.39 -16.20 -11.72
C PHE A 102 1.78 -16.71 -12.12
N VAL A 103 2.56 -15.86 -12.79
CA VAL A 103 3.93 -16.20 -13.22
C VAL A 103 4.94 -15.61 -12.24
N ALA A 104 5.61 -16.46 -11.47
CA ALA A 104 6.76 -16.04 -10.67
C ALA A 104 8.06 -16.24 -11.48
N SER A 105 9.02 -15.33 -11.37
CA SER A 105 10.35 -15.48 -11.99
C SER A 105 11.43 -14.82 -11.16
N ILE A 106 12.67 -15.31 -11.26
CA ILE A 106 13.78 -14.92 -10.40
C ILE A 106 14.92 -14.34 -11.23
N ALA A 107 15.40 -13.16 -10.84
CA ALA A 107 16.63 -12.55 -11.34
C ALA A 107 17.70 -12.56 -10.23
N LEU A 108 18.80 -13.26 -10.44
CA LEU A 108 19.94 -13.27 -9.53
C LEU A 108 21.10 -12.45 -10.12
N VAL A 109 21.74 -11.63 -9.28
CA VAL A 109 23.05 -11.02 -9.56
C VAL A 109 23.96 -11.18 -8.35
N ASN A 110 25.26 -11.34 -8.62
CA ASN A 110 26.28 -11.12 -7.63
C ASN A 110 26.30 -9.65 -7.23
N ASN A 111 26.47 -8.74 -8.20
CA ASN A 111 26.42 -7.30 -7.96
C ASN A 111 25.89 -6.50 -9.17
N LEU A 112 25.24 -5.36 -8.92
CA LEU A 112 24.89 -4.38 -9.94
C LEU A 112 26.04 -3.37 -10.13
N GLN A 113 26.02 -2.65 -11.26
CA GLN A 113 26.83 -1.45 -11.42
C GLN A 113 26.24 -0.31 -10.58
N MET A 114 27.08 0.23 -9.70
CA MET A 114 26.80 1.36 -8.82
C MET A 114 27.68 2.55 -9.19
N THR A 115 27.12 3.76 -9.08
CA THR A 115 27.84 5.03 -9.23
C THR A 115 28.39 5.57 -7.91
N ILE A 116 28.00 4.98 -6.78
CA ILE A 116 28.32 5.43 -5.42
C ILE A 116 29.05 4.29 -4.70
N HIS A 117 30.18 4.60 -4.05
CA HIS A 117 31.04 3.61 -3.39
C HIS A 117 30.45 3.08 -2.07
N SER A 118 29.72 3.93 -1.34
CA SER A 118 29.04 3.60 -0.07
C SER A 118 27.59 4.10 -0.11
N PRO A 119 26.67 3.41 -0.81
CA PRO A 119 25.28 3.83 -0.93
C PRO A 119 24.52 3.69 0.39
N SER A 120 23.58 4.59 0.65
CA SER A 120 22.62 4.45 1.75
C SER A 120 21.60 3.34 1.47
N GLU A 121 20.88 2.88 2.49
CA GLU A 121 19.83 1.88 2.30
C GLU A 121 18.74 2.33 1.33
N GLN A 122 18.34 3.60 1.38
CA GLN A 122 17.37 4.15 0.42
C GLN A 122 17.91 4.09 -1.01
N GLN A 123 19.18 4.46 -1.23
CA GLN A 123 19.81 4.38 -2.56
C GLN A 123 19.92 2.95 -3.08
N LEU A 124 20.11 1.95 -2.21
CA LEU A 124 20.06 0.53 -2.57
C LEU A 124 18.65 0.10 -2.97
N LEU A 125 17.61 0.54 -2.24
CA LEU A 125 16.22 0.26 -2.58
C LEU A 125 15.84 0.92 -3.93
N ASP A 126 16.08 2.23 -4.10
CA ASP A 126 15.79 2.97 -5.33
C ASP A 126 16.46 2.31 -6.55
N ARG A 127 17.72 1.88 -6.39
CA ARG A 127 18.47 1.19 -7.45
C ARG A 127 17.87 -0.17 -7.79
N ALA A 128 17.49 -0.94 -6.77
CA ALA A 128 16.90 -2.26 -6.95
C ALA A 128 15.49 -2.18 -7.56
N GLU A 129 14.66 -1.20 -7.17
CA GLU A 129 13.37 -0.92 -7.80
C GLU A 129 13.52 -0.49 -9.25
N SER A 130 14.48 0.41 -9.54
CA SER A 130 14.82 0.81 -10.91
C SER A 130 15.23 -0.39 -11.79
N PHE A 131 16.02 -1.31 -11.23
CA PHE A 131 16.40 -2.55 -11.89
C PHE A 131 15.18 -3.47 -12.13
N CYS A 132 14.37 -3.73 -11.10
CA CYS A 132 13.15 -4.55 -11.21
C CYS A 132 12.17 -4.00 -12.25
N ARG A 133 11.89 -2.69 -12.23
CA ARG A 133 11.02 -2.01 -13.20
C ARG A 133 11.54 -2.13 -14.64
N THR A 134 12.86 -2.09 -14.83
CA THR A 134 13.48 -2.29 -16.15
C THR A 134 13.29 -3.73 -16.64
N LEU A 135 13.47 -4.72 -15.75
CA LEU A 135 13.27 -6.13 -16.10
C LEU A 135 11.78 -6.47 -16.33
N GLU A 136 10.87 -5.97 -15.51
CA GLU A 136 9.42 -6.18 -15.66
C GLU A 136 8.95 -5.77 -17.07
N GLY A 137 9.34 -4.58 -17.52
CA GLY A 137 8.98 -4.07 -18.85
C GLY A 137 9.67 -4.78 -20.02
N ARG A 138 10.85 -5.37 -19.82
CA ARG A 138 11.61 -6.10 -20.85
C ARG A 138 11.19 -7.56 -20.98
N TRP A 139 11.17 -8.27 -19.86
CA TRP A 139 10.88 -9.70 -19.79
C TRP A 139 9.39 -10.02 -20.01
N ALA A 140 8.50 -9.03 -19.84
CA ALA A 140 7.06 -9.15 -20.11
C ALA A 140 6.43 -10.45 -19.55
N LEU A 141 6.75 -10.75 -18.28
CA LEU A 141 6.55 -12.07 -17.65
C LEU A 141 5.09 -12.57 -17.55
N GLY A 142 4.08 -11.75 -17.86
CA GLY A 142 2.68 -12.15 -17.78
C GLY A 142 1.74 -11.18 -18.48
N ASP A 143 0.62 -11.71 -18.97
CA ASP A 143 -0.25 -11.08 -19.96
C ASP A 143 -1.23 -10.03 -19.41
N CYS A 144 -1.46 -10.01 -18.09
CA CYS A 144 -2.40 -9.08 -17.46
C CYS A 144 -1.87 -8.43 -16.16
N GLY A 145 -0.55 -8.45 -15.95
CA GLY A 145 0.08 -8.01 -14.70
C GLY A 145 -0.03 -9.04 -13.57
N ASN A 146 -0.23 -10.30 -13.93
CA ASN A 146 -0.21 -11.53 -13.12
C ASN A 146 1.22 -12.04 -12.83
N SER A 147 2.25 -11.20 -12.99
CA SER A 147 3.64 -11.60 -12.77
C SER A 147 4.21 -11.13 -11.43
N VAL A 148 5.18 -11.88 -10.89
CA VAL A 148 6.00 -11.50 -9.73
C VAL A 148 7.47 -11.74 -10.07
N LEU A 149 8.25 -10.66 -10.08
CA LEU A 149 9.71 -10.74 -10.20
C LEU A 149 10.32 -10.80 -8.79
N VAL A 150 11.12 -11.82 -8.52
CA VAL A 150 11.96 -11.91 -7.31
C VAL A 150 13.39 -11.58 -7.70
N PHE A 151 13.89 -10.44 -7.25
CA PHE A 151 15.26 -10.01 -7.52
C PHE A 151 16.16 -10.29 -6.32
N ILE A 152 17.28 -10.99 -6.53
CA ILE A 152 18.34 -11.22 -5.54
C ILE A 152 19.56 -10.39 -5.89
N TRP A 153 20.03 -9.61 -4.92
CA TRP A 153 21.29 -8.90 -4.96
C TRP A 153 22.23 -9.45 -3.89
N LYS A 154 23.06 -10.42 -4.27
CA LYS A 154 23.90 -11.19 -3.34
C LYS A 154 24.85 -10.30 -2.54
N HIS A 155 25.55 -9.38 -3.18
CA HIS A 155 26.57 -8.52 -2.55
C HIS A 155 26.05 -7.71 -1.35
N TYR A 156 24.82 -7.18 -1.42
CA TYR A 156 24.18 -6.44 -0.31
C TYR A 156 23.24 -7.30 0.53
N LYS A 157 23.19 -8.62 0.30
CA LYS A 157 22.29 -9.55 0.99
C LYS A 157 20.83 -9.09 1.00
N LYS A 158 20.31 -8.65 -0.16
CA LYS A 158 18.94 -8.16 -0.32
C LYS A 158 18.14 -9.01 -1.32
N ILE A 159 16.86 -9.25 -0.98
CA ILE A 159 15.85 -9.80 -1.88
C ILE A 159 14.74 -8.76 -2.03
N ILE A 160 14.34 -8.47 -3.27
CA ILE A 160 13.19 -7.61 -3.58
C ILE A 160 12.12 -8.47 -4.25
N ILE A 161 10.91 -8.47 -3.68
CA ILE A 161 9.74 -9.07 -4.30
C ILE A 161 8.98 -7.95 -5.01
N TRP A 162 8.91 -8.02 -6.34
CA TRP A 162 8.35 -7.00 -7.23
C TRP A 162 7.12 -7.56 -7.98
N PRO A 163 5.93 -7.48 -7.38
CA PRO A 163 4.69 -7.94 -8.00
C PRO A 163 4.13 -6.88 -8.96
N ALA A 164 3.72 -7.32 -10.15
CA ALA A 164 3.00 -6.50 -11.12
C ALA A 164 1.57 -6.17 -10.63
N ARG A 165 0.88 -5.27 -11.35
CA ARG A 165 -0.36 -4.61 -10.90
C ARG A 165 -1.47 -5.53 -10.38
N LEU A 166 -1.67 -6.72 -10.97
CA LEU A 166 -2.68 -7.68 -10.51
C LEU A 166 -2.14 -8.51 -9.34
N ALA A 167 -0.92 -9.03 -9.45
CA ALA A 167 -0.27 -9.80 -8.39
C ALA A 167 -0.09 -9.01 -7.07
N GLN A 168 0.07 -7.68 -7.14
CA GLN A 168 0.19 -6.80 -5.97
C GLN A 168 -1.09 -6.75 -5.09
N ARG A 169 -2.23 -7.27 -5.58
CA ARG A 169 -3.46 -7.43 -4.78
C ARG A 169 -3.43 -8.64 -3.85
N TYR A 170 -2.55 -9.61 -4.14
CA TYR A 170 -2.36 -10.84 -3.39
C TYR A 170 -1.07 -10.72 -2.57
N VAL A 171 0.03 -10.32 -3.21
CA VAL A 171 1.34 -10.14 -2.59
C VAL A 171 1.53 -8.66 -2.23
N THR A 172 0.89 -8.21 -1.14
CA THR A 172 0.93 -6.78 -0.76
C THR A 172 2.24 -6.39 -0.06
N ALA A 173 2.40 -5.11 0.30
CA ALA A 173 3.55 -4.64 1.08
C ALA A 173 3.63 -5.24 2.49
N ARG A 174 2.56 -5.85 3.04
CA ARG A 174 2.59 -6.57 4.32
C ARG A 174 3.13 -7.99 4.14
N GLU A 175 2.59 -8.73 3.17
CA GLU A 175 2.97 -10.10 2.86
C GLU A 175 4.43 -10.15 2.41
N ARG A 176 4.88 -9.21 1.56
CA ARG A 176 6.30 -9.09 1.18
C ARG A 176 7.23 -8.95 2.39
N ARG A 177 6.86 -8.13 3.39
CA ARG A 177 7.66 -7.99 4.63
C ARG A 177 7.68 -9.31 5.41
N ARG A 178 6.51 -9.90 5.68
CA ARG A 178 6.40 -11.20 6.37
C ARG A 178 7.26 -12.29 5.69
N ILE A 179 7.23 -12.38 4.35
CA ILE A 179 8.03 -13.35 3.59
C ILE A 179 9.53 -13.08 3.78
N LEU A 180 9.96 -11.82 3.63
CA LEU A 180 11.37 -11.44 3.78
C LEU A 180 11.89 -11.62 5.22
N ASP A 181 11.04 -11.38 6.22
CA ASP A 181 11.36 -11.57 7.64
C ASP A 181 11.62 -13.07 7.97
N ASP A 182 10.80 -14.00 7.45
CA ASP A 182 11.01 -15.46 7.63
C ASP A 182 12.34 -15.93 7.02
N VAL A 183 12.68 -15.44 5.82
CA VAL A 183 13.89 -15.88 5.11
C VAL A 183 15.15 -15.07 5.47
N ASN A 184 15.05 -14.00 6.26
CA ASN A 184 16.18 -13.12 6.58
C ASN A 184 17.39 -13.89 7.13
N ASN A 185 17.17 -14.83 8.06
CA ASN A 185 18.26 -15.66 8.60
C ASN A 185 18.95 -16.52 7.52
N LEU A 186 18.23 -16.99 6.51
CA LEU A 186 18.81 -17.72 5.38
C LEU A 186 19.61 -16.79 4.47
N ILE A 187 19.09 -15.59 4.20
CA ILE A 187 19.76 -14.54 3.42
C ILE A 187 21.08 -14.12 4.08
N GLN A 188 21.07 -13.84 5.39
CA GLN A 188 22.29 -13.41 6.11
C GLN A 188 23.39 -14.48 6.12
N ASN A 189 23.00 -15.77 6.06
CA ASN A 189 23.92 -16.91 6.01
C ASN A 189 24.21 -17.42 4.58
N ASP A 190 23.90 -16.65 3.54
CA ASP A 190 24.13 -17.01 2.13
C ASP A 190 23.46 -18.32 1.66
N LYS A 191 22.38 -18.75 2.35
CA LYS A 191 21.61 -19.97 2.02
C LYS A 191 20.56 -19.68 0.95
N TRP A 192 21.03 -19.19 -0.21
CA TRP A 192 20.21 -18.65 -1.29
C TRP A 192 19.16 -19.63 -1.84
N TYR A 193 19.51 -20.90 -2.06
CA TYR A 193 18.58 -21.94 -2.51
C TYR A 193 17.42 -22.16 -1.52
N GLU A 194 17.72 -22.34 -0.22
CA GLU A 194 16.68 -22.56 0.80
C GLU A 194 15.84 -21.30 1.04
N ALA A 195 16.44 -20.11 0.95
CA ALA A 195 15.70 -18.85 0.99
C ALA A 195 14.70 -18.76 -0.17
N LEU A 196 15.15 -19.02 -1.40
CA LEU A 196 14.28 -19.00 -2.59
C LEU A 196 13.17 -20.03 -2.53
N LYS A 197 13.46 -21.27 -2.13
CA LYS A 197 12.47 -22.34 -1.96
C LYS A 197 11.35 -21.93 -1.01
N ARG A 198 11.68 -21.25 0.10
CA ARG A 198 10.68 -20.66 1.01
C ARG A 198 9.92 -19.48 0.40
N VAL A 199 10.60 -18.57 -0.29
CA VAL A 199 9.95 -17.44 -0.99
C VAL A 199 8.95 -17.95 -2.03
N ILE A 200 9.31 -18.94 -2.86
CA ILE A 200 8.42 -19.54 -3.86
C ILE A 200 7.22 -20.21 -3.18
N ALA A 201 7.45 -20.99 -2.12
CA ALA A 201 6.36 -21.65 -1.38
C ALA A 201 5.40 -20.64 -0.74
N ALA A 202 5.91 -19.56 -0.16
CA ALA A 202 5.08 -18.50 0.40
C ALA A 202 4.32 -17.74 -0.69
N LEU A 203 4.97 -17.35 -1.79
CA LEU A 203 4.31 -16.74 -2.95
C LEU A 203 3.20 -17.64 -3.51
N HIS A 204 3.43 -18.94 -3.64
CA HIS A 204 2.42 -19.89 -4.11
C HIS A 204 1.18 -19.91 -3.19
N ASN A 205 1.37 -19.79 -1.87
CA ASN A 205 0.25 -19.71 -0.92
C ASN A 205 -0.50 -18.38 -1.02
N GLU A 206 0.19 -17.24 -1.03
CA GLU A 206 -0.45 -15.91 -1.14
C GLU A 206 -1.18 -15.75 -2.50
N LEU A 207 -0.62 -16.27 -3.60
CA LEU A 207 -1.20 -16.23 -4.95
C LEU A 207 -2.32 -17.27 -5.19
N LYS A 208 -2.54 -18.18 -4.24
CA LYS A 208 -3.70 -19.11 -4.20
C LYS A 208 -4.85 -18.59 -3.34
N GLY A 209 -4.57 -17.66 -2.42
CA GLY A 209 -5.58 -17.07 -1.56
C GLY A 209 -6.52 -16.13 -2.31
N GLU A 210 -7.60 -15.74 -1.66
CA GLU A 210 -8.40 -14.59 -2.10
C GLU A 210 -7.55 -13.30 -1.97
N PRO A 211 -7.68 -12.33 -2.91
CA PRO A 211 -6.93 -11.09 -2.83
C PRO A 211 -7.30 -10.33 -1.56
N GLU A 212 -6.34 -9.67 -0.91
CA GLU A 212 -6.66 -8.83 0.24
C GLU A 212 -7.61 -7.72 -0.23
N VAL A 213 -8.79 -7.66 0.40
CA VAL A 213 -9.79 -6.65 0.08
C VAL A 213 -9.21 -5.29 0.43
N ARG A 214 -8.67 -4.59 -0.57
CA ARG A 214 -8.43 -3.16 -0.50
C ARG A 214 -9.79 -2.49 -0.31
N ILE A 215 -10.15 -2.28 0.96
CA ILE A 215 -11.11 -1.26 1.33
C ILE A 215 -10.41 0.05 0.95
N ASP A 216 -10.68 0.52 -0.27
CA ASP A 216 -10.09 1.77 -0.75
C ASP A 216 -10.33 2.86 0.29
N THR A 217 -9.31 3.64 0.61
CA THR A 217 -9.42 4.71 1.63
C THR A 217 -10.54 5.69 1.30
N GLY A 218 -10.86 5.85 0.00
CA GLY A 218 -12.05 6.58 -0.47
C GLY A 218 -13.38 5.93 -0.08
N THR A 219 -13.50 4.60 -0.16
CA THR A 219 -14.68 3.84 0.29
C THR A 219 -14.81 3.86 1.81
N LEU A 220 -13.71 3.72 2.56
CA LEU A 220 -13.71 3.88 4.02
C LEU A 220 -14.15 5.30 4.41
N SER A 221 -13.57 6.31 3.76
CA SER A 221 -13.92 7.72 3.96
C SER A 221 -15.39 8.00 3.62
N LEU A 222 -15.91 7.43 2.53
CA LEU A 222 -17.32 7.53 2.14
C LEU A 222 -18.25 6.92 3.20
N ILE A 223 -17.93 5.72 3.71
CA ILE A 223 -18.71 5.06 4.77
C ILE A 223 -18.71 5.92 6.05
N ILE A 224 -17.55 6.46 6.44
CA ILE A 224 -17.43 7.34 7.61
C ILE A 224 -18.23 8.64 7.39
N ALA A 225 -18.11 9.28 6.23
CA ALA A 225 -18.83 10.52 5.91
C ALA A 225 -20.36 10.32 5.91
N VAL A 226 -20.85 9.23 5.32
CA VAL A 226 -22.27 8.85 5.35
C VAL A 226 -22.72 8.56 6.79
N GLY A 227 -21.93 7.82 7.57
CA GLY A 227 -22.21 7.54 8.98
C GLY A 227 -22.33 8.81 9.84
N VAL A 228 -21.40 9.76 9.68
CA VAL A 228 -21.43 11.06 10.36
C VAL A 228 -22.64 11.89 9.92
N ALA A 229 -22.96 11.92 8.62
CA ALA A 229 -24.12 12.64 8.11
C ALA A 229 -25.44 12.09 8.68
N VAL A 230 -25.61 10.77 8.74
CA VAL A 230 -26.78 10.12 9.35
C VAL A 230 -26.88 10.40 10.85
N LEU A 231 -25.76 10.39 11.58
CA LEU A 231 -25.76 10.68 13.01
C LEU A 231 -26.14 12.15 13.29
N LEU A 232 -25.65 13.09 12.47
CA LEU A 232 -26.03 14.50 12.56
C LEU A 232 -27.50 14.75 12.21
N THR A 233 -28.07 14.10 11.19
CA THR A 233 -29.49 14.27 10.86
C THR A 233 -30.41 13.69 11.93
N ILE A 234 -30.05 12.55 12.55
CA ILE A 234 -30.75 12.01 13.72
C ILE A 234 -30.69 13.02 14.87
N MET A 235 -29.50 13.52 15.23
CA MET A 235 -29.34 14.50 16.31
C MET A 235 -30.17 15.78 16.09
N ILE A 236 -30.12 16.36 14.89
CA ILE A 236 -30.92 17.56 14.55
C ILE A 236 -32.41 17.25 14.64
N THR A 237 -32.86 16.09 14.14
CA THR A 237 -34.27 15.68 14.19
C THR A 237 -34.74 15.49 15.63
N CYS A 238 -33.96 14.79 16.47
CA CYS A 238 -34.24 14.63 17.89
C CYS A 238 -34.31 15.98 18.63
N CYS A 239 -33.40 16.91 18.35
CA CYS A 239 -33.44 18.27 18.90
C CYS A 239 -34.70 19.03 18.46
N VAL A 240 -35.06 18.99 17.18
CA VAL A 240 -36.29 19.65 16.66
C VAL A 240 -37.55 19.03 17.27
N CYS A 241 -37.61 17.70 17.40
CA CYS A 241 -38.69 17.02 18.10
C CYS A 241 -38.77 17.45 19.57
N ALA A 242 -37.66 17.50 20.30
CA ALA A 242 -37.61 17.98 21.67
C ALA A 242 -38.09 19.43 21.80
N PHE A 243 -37.62 20.34 20.95
CA PHE A 243 -38.09 21.73 20.92
C PHE A 243 -39.59 21.85 20.61
N ARG A 244 -40.12 21.02 19.70
CA ARG A 244 -41.54 21.08 19.32
C ARG A 244 -42.47 20.45 20.36
N CYS A 245 -42.05 19.35 21.00
CA CYS A 245 -42.79 18.68 22.06
C CYS A 245 -42.74 19.48 23.39
N CYS A 246 -41.55 19.92 23.81
CA CYS A 246 -41.39 20.69 25.05
C CYS A 246 -41.84 22.15 24.90
N GLY A 247 -41.74 22.74 23.70
CA GLY A 247 -42.22 24.10 23.42
C GLY A 247 -43.74 24.26 23.56
N ASN A 248 -44.51 23.18 23.38
CA ASN A 248 -45.97 23.20 23.51
C ASN A 248 -46.46 23.12 24.98
N MET A 249 -45.60 22.84 25.96
CA MET A 249 -45.99 22.81 27.38
C MET A 249 -46.09 24.20 28.03
N ARG A 250 -45.78 25.27 27.29
CA ARG A 250 -45.71 26.64 27.85
C ARG A 250 -47.10 27.31 28.04
N SER A 251 -48.19 26.70 27.62
CA SER A 251 -49.56 27.17 27.89
C SER A 251 -50.03 26.86 29.32
N ASP A 252 -49.77 25.66 29.83
CA ASP A 252 -50.47 25.12 31.02
C ASP A 252 -49.88 25.58 32.37
N GLN A 253 -48.64 26.10 32.37
CA GLN A 253 -48.00 26.61 33.59
C GLN A 253 -48.46 28.04 33.95
N SER A 254 -48.93 28.82 32.96
CA SER A 254 -49.39 30.20 33.19
C SER A 254 -50.68 30.26 34.02
N ASP A 255 -51.59 29.31 33.81
CA ASP A 255 -52.89 29.26 34.50
C ASP A 255 -52.79 28.81 35.96
N ARG A 256 -51.70 28.14 36.35
CA ARG A 256 -51.42 27.85 37.78
C ARG A 256 -50.88 29.06 38.53
N PHE A 257 -50.01 29.87 37.91
CA PHE A 257 -49.48 31.07 38.56
C PHE A 257 -50.53 32.17 38.75
N GLY A 258 -51.50 32.30 37.83
CA GLY A 258 -52.63 33.22 37.98
C GLY A 258 -53.47 32.98 39.23
N LYS A 259 -53.69 31.71 39.61
CA LYS A 259 -54.46 31.35 40.82
C LYS A 259 -53.68 31.60 42.11
N SER A 260 -52.36 31.39 42.12
CA SER A 260 -51.54 31.69 43.31
C SER A 260 -51.43 33.19 43.62
N LEU A 261 -51.44 34.06 42.59
CA LEU A 261 -51.31 35.50 42.80
C LEU A 261 -52.55 36.12 43.45
N GLN A 262 -53.76 35.71 43.05
CA GLN A 262 -55.01 36.19 43.67
C GLN A 262 -55.07 35.89 45.19
N GLN A 263 -54.51 34.77 45.63
CA GLN A 263 -54.48 34.38 47.05
C GLN A 263 -53.47 35.21 47.88
N ILE A 264 -52.41 35.70 47.25
CA ILE A 264 -51.41 36.58 47.89
C ILE A 264 -51.96 38.00 48.02
N ASP A 265 -52.66 38.51 47.00
CA ASP A 265 -53.29 39.84 47.06
C ASP A 265 -54.42 39.91 48.11
N SER A 266 -55.17 38.83 48.35
CA SER A 266 -56.17 38.81 49.44
C SER A 266 -55.53 38.93 50.83
N LEU A 267 -54.38 38.29 51.05
CA LEU A 267 -53.62 38.43 52.31
C LEU A 267 -53.03 39.84 52.45
N ARG A 268 -52.54 40.42 51.35
CA ARG A 268 -51.99 41.78 51.34
C ARG A 268 -53.06 42.84 51.63
N ALA A 269 -54.28 42.68 51.12
CA ALA A 269 -55.41 43.55 51.41
C ALA A 269 -55.83 43.50 52.90
N GLN A 270 -55.65 42.35 53.56
CA GLN A 270 -55.98 42.17 54.98
C GLN A 270 -54.96 42.85 55.91
N ILE A 271 -53.67 42.87 55.52
CA ILE A 271 -52.58 43.51 56.28
C ILE A 271 -52.61 45.05 56.15
N ILE A 272 -53.01 45.58 54.99
CA ILE A 272 -52.99 47.04 54.73
C ILE A 272 -53.98 47.84 55.61
N ARG A 273 -55.00 47.20 56.21
CA ARG A 273 -55.92 47.88 57.16
C ARG A 273 -55.27 48.33 58.48
N HIS A 274 -54.09 47.82 58.84
CA HIS A 274 -53.41 48.17 60.09
C HIS A 274 -52.18 49.09 59.93
N GLY A 275 -51.87 49.53 58.70
CA GLY A 275 -50.60 50.18 58.34
C GLY A 275 -50.67 51.66 57.94
N THR A 276 -51.73 52.39 58.27
CA THR A 276 -51.78 53.83 58.00
C THR A 276 -51.03 54.63 59.05
N GLN A 277 -49.79 55.08 58.75
CA GLN A 277 -49.24 56.42 59.07
C GLN A 277 -47.85 56.58 58.42
N LEU A 278 -47.57 57.80 57.91
CA LEU A 278 -46.29 58.28 57.33
C LEU A 278 -45.85 57.64 55.98
N ARG A 279 -45.24 58.36 55.01
CA ARG A 279 -45.37 59.76 54.53
C ARG A 279 -44.73 59.82 53.11
N ARG A 280 -45.27 60.69 52.24
CA ARG A 280 -44.71 61.33 51.01
C ARG A 280 -43.20 61.16 50.68
N SER A 281 -42.69 61.26 49.44
CA SER A 281 -43.22 61.32 48.05
C SER A 281 -42.03 61.45 47.05
N PHE A 282 -42.30 61.62 45.74
CA PHE A 282 -41.37 61.91 44.61
C PHE A 282 -40.65 60.71 43.97
N SER A 283 -40.36 60.64 42.66
CA SER A 283 -41.03 61.05 41.40
C SER A 283 -40.06 60.87 40.21
N ARG A 284 -40.60 60.52 39.04
CA ARG A 284 -40.05 60.63 37.66
C ARG A 284 -39.49 59.36 36.98
N SER A 285 -40.27 58.93 35.98
CA SER A 285 -39.84 58.24 34.75
C SER A 285 -39.74 59.29 33.61
N PRO A 286 -39.73 58.94 32.30
CA PRO A 286 -39.00 57.90 31.55
C PRO A 286 -38.29 58.51 30.30
N LYS A 287 -37.70 57.69 29.40
CA LYS A 287 -38.17 57.63 27.98
C LYS A 287 -37.51 56.55 27.12
N PHE A 288 -38.19 56.27 26.00
CA PHE A 288 -38.00 55.20 25.01
C PHE A 288 -37.09 55.59 23.83
N GLY A 289 -36.57 54.54 23.16
CA GLY A 289 -36.55 54.44 21.68
C GLY A 289 -35.24 53.94 21.06
N SER A 290 -35.17 53.38 19.85
CA SER A 290 -36.16 52.69 18.98
C SER A 290 -35.53 52.41 17.60
N PHE A 291 -35.44 51.14 17.14
CA PHE A 291 -35.39 50.72 15.69
C PHE A 291 -34.24 51.30 14.79
N ARG A 292 -33.75 50.74 13.66
CA ARG A 292 -34.02 49.52 12.84
C ARG A 292 -32.86 49.21 11.86
N GLU A 293 -32.79 47.95 11.39
CA GLU A 293 -32.41 47.45 10.04
C GLU A 293 -31.08 47.79 9.29
N CYS A 294 -30.27 46.73 9.10
CA CYS A 294 -29.73 46.15 7.84
C CYS A 294 -29.14 47.01 6.68
N SER A 295 -27.95 46.59 6.22
CA SER A 295 -27.79 46.03 4.86
C SER A 295 -26.60 45.04 4.76
N MET A 296 -26.61 44.17 3.74
CA MET A 296 -25.49 43.31 3.34
C MET A 296 -24.65 43.99 2.24
N ASN A 297 -23.34 43.71 2.18
CA ASN A 297 -22.77 43.08 0.97
C ASN A 297 -21.36 42.49 1.16
N SER A 298 -21.01 41.62 0.21
CA SER A 298 -19.85 40.71 0.17
C SER A 298 -18.60 41.27 -0.50
N SER A 299 -17.42 40.72 -0.17
CA SER A 299 -16.25 40.73 -1.07
C SER A 299 -15.34 39.50 -0.90
N PHE A 300 -14.76 39.04 -2.01
CA PHE A 300 -13.62 38.11 -2.09
C PHE A 300 -12.28 38.93 -2.05
N ILE A 301 -11.05 38.40 -2.12
CA ILE A 301 -10.55 37.05 -2.48
C ILE A 301 -9.19 36.77 -1.79
N SER A 302 -8.76 35.50 -1.75
CA SER A 302 -7.38 35.03 -1.44
C SER A 302 -6.89 35.22 0.01
N ASP A 303 -6.12 34.29 0.61
CA ASP A 303 -4.97 33.58 0.03
C ASP A 303 -4.87 32.09 0.39
N ALA A 304 -4.16 31.37 -0.49
CA ALA A 304 -3.73 29.97 -0.28
C ALA A 304 -2.20 29.88 -0.36
N GLY A 305 -1.56 29.41 0.72
CA GLY A 305 -0.11 29.21 0.80
C GLY A 305 0.22 27.74 1.03
N ASN A 306 0.64 27.04 -0.03
CA ASN A 306 1.03 25.62 0.02
C ASN A 306 2.28 25.39 0.89
N ALA A 307 2.25 24.32 1.68
CA ALA A 307 3.45 23.70 2.25
C ALA A 307 3.77 22.42 1.47
N THR A 308 4.80 22.44 0.63
CA THR A 308 5.38 21.24 0.01
C THR A 308 6.65 20.84 0.76
N PHE A 309 6.66 19.62 1.29
CA PHE A 309 7.88 18.96 1.77
C PHE A 309 8.52 18.16 0.63
N VAL A 310 9.86 18.21 0.59
CA VAL A 310 10.76 17.28 -0.10
C VAL A 310 11.72 16.75 0.95
#